data_AF-A0A368VLU5-F1
#
_entry.id   AF-A0A368VLU5-F1
#
_cell.length_a   1.000
_cell.length_b   1.000
_cell.length_c   1.000
_cell.angle_alpha   90.00
_cell.angle_beta   90.00
_cell.angle_gamma   90.00
#
_symmetry.space_group_name_H-M   'P 1'
#
loop_
_entity.id
_entity.type
_entity.pdbx_description
1 polymer ?
#
loop_
_entity_poly.entity_id
_entity_poly.type
_entity_poly.pdbx_seq_one_letter_code
_entity_poly.pdbx_strand_id
1 'polypeptide(L)' 'MVNHAYKVLGTIFMISSGLIYTIERCVANISYSFILAGYASHGTNTDFKPEYPSFNDNFFVLFFLIIGILIFAYGLIKKH' A
#
# COMPACT_ATOMS: atom_id res chain seq x y z
N MET A 1 -3.63 8.58 29.43
CA MET A 1 -2.80 7.60 28.68
C MET A 1 -3.55 6.96 27.51
N VAL A 2 -4.78 6.47 27.68
CA VAL A 2 -5.54 5.74 26.64
C VAL A 2 -5.75 6.52 25.32
N ASN A 3 -6.03 7.83 25.36
CA ASN A 3 -6.17 8.62 24.13
C ASN A 3 -4.89 8.76 23.30
N HIS A 4 -3.72 8.73 23.93
CA HIS A 4 -2.44 8.70 23.19
C HIS A 4 -2.24 7.37 22.49
N ALA A 5 -2.65 6.26 23.11
CA ALA A 5 -2.55 4.93 22.51
C ALA A 5 -3.39 4.83 21.22
N TYR A 6 -4.62 5.35 21.21
CA TYR A 6 -5.45 5.34 19.98
C TYR A 6 -4.85 6.20 18.85
N LYS A 7 -4.27 7.36 19.18
CA LYS A 7 -3.61 8.19 18.16
C LYS A 7 -2.38 7.51 17.56
N VAL A 8 -1.55 6.91 18.41
CA VAL A 8 -0.36 6.17 17.95
C VAL A 8 -0.79 4.97 17.12
N LEU A 9 -1.76 4.20 17.59
CA LEU A 9 -2.26 3.02 16.90
C LEU A 9 -2.85 3.37 15.52
N GLY A 10 -3.73 4.38 15.46
CA GLY A 10 -4.29 4.84 14.18
C GLY A 10 -3.21 5.32 13.21
N THR A 11 -2.18 5.99 13.71
CA THR A 11 -1.02 6.41 12.88
C THR A 11 -0.26 5.21 12.33
N ILE A 12 0.00 4.19 13.16
CA ILE A 12 0.66 2.95 12.72
C ILE A 12 -0.16 2.27 11.61
N PHE A 13 -1.47 2.16 11.76
CA PHE A 13 -2.34 1.58 10.73
C PHE A 13 -2.27 2.35 9.40
N MET A 14 -2.28 3.68 9.44
CA MET A 14 -2.15 4.52 8.25
C MET A 14 -0.77 4.38 7.57
N ILE A 15 0.32 4.34 8.36
CA ILE A 15 1.67 4.12 7.82
C ILE A 15 1.77 2.73 7.18
N SER A 16 1.27 1.70 7.85
CA SER A 16 1.26 0.33 7.32
C SER A 16 0.51 0.23 6.00
N SER A 17 -0.64 0.91 5.85
CA SER A 17 -1.36 0.99 4.57
C SER A 17 -0.47 1.55 3.45
N GLY A 18 0.21 2.68 3.70
CA GLY A 18 1.12 3.27 2.72
C GLY A 18 2.31 2.37 2.38
N LEU A 19 2.85 1.64 3.36
CA LEU A 19 3.91 0.66 3.14
C LEU A 19 3.44 -0.51 2.28
N ILE A 20 2.26 -1.07 2.54
CA ILE A 20 1.68 -2.15 1.73
C ILE A 20 1.54 -1.68 0.28
N TYR A 21 0.92 -0.51 0.05
CA TYR A 21 0.76 0.05 -1.29
C TYR A 21 2.11 0.24 -2.02
N THR A 22 3.13 0.72 -1.30
CA THR A 22 4.47 0.90 -1.86
C THR A 22 5.13 -0.44 -2.21
N ILE A 23 5.00 -1.44 -1.35
CA ILE A 23 5.54 -2.79 -1.58
C ILE A 23 4.89 -3.41 -2.81
N GLU A 24 3.57 -3.30 -2.97
CA GLU A 24 2.88 -3.79 -4.16
C GLU A 24 3.42 -3.16 -5.44
N ARG A 25 3.66 -1.84 -5.43
CA ARG A 25 4.25 -1.14 -6.59
C ARG A 25 5.67 -1.63 -6.89
N CYS A 26 6.45 -1.90 -5.84
CA CYS A 26 7.81 -2.41 -5.97
C CYS A 26 7.81 -3.83 -6.54
N VAL A 27 6.97 -4.72 -6.00
CA VAL A 27 6.82 -6.10 -6.48
C VAL A 27 6.33 -6.14 -7.92
N ALA A 28 5.35 -5.31 -8.28
CA ALA A 28 4.90 -5.19 -9.66
C ALA A 28 6.06 -4.80 -10.59
N ASN A 29 6.82 -3.75 -10.26
CA ASN A 29 7.99 -3.33 -11.04
C ASN A 29 9.03 -4.45 -11.21
N ILE A 30 9.33 -5.18 -10.14
CA ILE A 30 10.29 -6.29 -10.17
C ILE A 30 9.78 -7.39 -11.09
N SER A 31 8.53 -7.82 -10.92
CA SER A 31 7.89 -8.84 -11.76
C SER A 31 7.89 -8.45 -13.25
N TYR A 32 7.53 -7.20 -13.55
CA TYR A 32 7.56 -6.67 -14.92
C TYR A 32 8.97 -6.67 -15.51
N SER A 33 9.97 -6.30 -14.72
CA SER A 33 11.37 -6.29 -15.17
C SER A 33 11.86 -7.70 -15.50
N PHE A 34 11.48 -8.71 -14.71
CA PHE A 34 11.81 -10.11 -14.99
C PHE A 34 11.17 -10.62 -16.28
N ILE A 35 9.89 -10.30 -16.51
CA ILE A 35 9.19 -10.67 -17.74
C ILE A 35 9.87 -10.03 -18.94
N LEU A 36 10.17 -8.73 -18.88
CA LEU A 36 10.83 -8.00 -19.96
C LEU A 36 12.23 -8.57 -20.27
N ALA A 37 13.02 -8.88 -19.24
CA ALA A 37 14.32 -9.52 -19.41
C ALA A 37 14.19 -10.91 -20.06
N GLY A 38 13.13 -11.66 -19.75
CA GLY A 38 12.80 -12.93 -20.40
C GLY A 38 12.48 -12.79 -21.88
N TYR A 39 11.70 -11.77 -22.28
CA TYR A 39 11.44 -11.51 -23.70
C TYR A 39 12.69 -11.05 -24.45
N ALA A 40 13.48 -10.16 -23.83
CA ALA A 40 14.73 -9.66 -24.42
C ALA A 40 15.75 -10.79 -24.66
N SER A 41 15.84 -11.77 -23.75
CA SER A 41 16.75 -12.92 -23.93
C SER A 41 16.34 -13.87 -25.07
N HIS A 42 15.06 -13.88 -25.44
CA HIS A 42 14.54 -14.63 -26.58
C HIS A 42 14.53 -13.82 -27.90
N GLY A 43 15.20 -12.66 -27.93
CA GLY A 43 15.30 -11.81 -29.12
C GLY A 43 13.98 -11.16 -29.54
N THR A 44 12.98 -11.14 -28.64
CA THR A 44 11.68 -10.52 -28.90
C THR A 44 11.60 -9.18 -28.19
N ASN A 45 11.30 -8.11 -28.93
CA ASN A 45 11.02 -6.80 -28.37
C ASN A 45 9.51 -6.61 -28.29
N THR A 46 8.95 -6.72 -27.08
CA THR A 46 7.55 -6.37 -26.82
C THR A 46 7.49 -5.07 -26.03
N ASP A 47 6.61 -4.16 -26.44
CA ASP A 47 6.22 -3.00 -25.62
C ASP A 47 5.35 -3.51 -24.47
N PHE A 48 6.00 -4.05 -23.44
CA PHE A 48 5.33 -4.55 -22.25
C PHE A 48 5.06 -3.38 -21.31
N LYS A 49 3.82 -2.87 -21.31
CA LYS A 49 3.41 -1.80 -20.40
C LYS A 49 3.07 -2.39 -19.04
N PRO A 50 3.71 -1.93 -17.96
CA PRO A 50 3.38 -2.40 -16.62
C PRO A 50 1.95 -1.98 -16.25
N GLU A 51 1.07 -2.95 -16.06
CA GLU A 51 -0.24 -2.76 -15.43
C GLU A 51 -0.04 -2.79 -13.92
N TYR A 52 -0.20 -1.63 -13.30
CA TYR A 52 -0.05 -1.52 -11.86
C TYR A 52 -1.40 -1.62 -11.16
N PRO A 53 -1.48 -2.31 -10.01
CA PRO A 53 -2.68 -2.28 -9.19
C PRO A 53 -2.99 -0.83 -8.80
N SER A 54 -4.27 -0.48 -8.94
CA SER A 54 -4.84 0.76 -8.45
C SER A 54 -4.89 0.75 -6.93
N PHE A 55 -4.98 1.94 -6.33
CA PHE A 55 -5.05 2.09 -4.88
C PHE A 55 -6.21 1.29 -4.23
N ASN A 56 -7.29 1.07 -4.97
CA ASN A 56 -8.48 0.38 -4.50
C ASN A 56 -8.46 -1.14 -4.75
N ASP A 57 -7.46 -1.66 -5.45
CA ASP A 57 -7.41 -3.08 -5.82
C ASP A 57 -6.96 -3.94 -4.63
N ASN A 58 -6.20 -3.36 -3.69
CA ASN A 58 -5.80 -4.03 -2.48
C ASN A 58 -6.73 -3.68 -1.31
N PHE A 59 -7.53 -4.67 -0.91
CA PHE A 59 -8.41 -4.58 0.25
C PHE A 59 -7.68 -4.18 1.53
N PHE A 60 -6.47 -4.70 1.78
CA PHE A 60 -5.68 -4.38 2.98
C PHE A 60 -5.20 -2.92 2.97
N VAL A 61 -4.78 -2.38 1.83
CA VAL A 61 -4.39 -0.96 1.73
C VAL A 61 -5.56 -0.08 2.17
N LEU A 62 -6.74 -0.30 1.57
CA LEU A 62 -7.93 0.49 1.88
C LEU A 62 -8.43 0.25 3.32
N PHE A 63 -8.47 -1.00 3.76
CA PHE A 63 -8.92 -1.39 5.10
C PHE A 63 -8.05 -0.77 6.19
N PHE A 64 -6.72 -0.91 6.10
CA PHE A 64 -5.80 -0.35 7.08
C PHE A 64 -5.85 1.17 7.10
N LEU A 65 -6.05 1.83 5.94
CA LEU A 65 -6.21 3.28 5.88
C LEU A 65 -7.48 3.72 6.59
N ILE A 66 -8.63 3.15 6.24
CA ILE A 66 -9.94 3.53 6.81
C ILE A 66 -9.96 3.28 8.32
N ILE A 67 -9.53 2.10 8.77
CA ILE A 67 -9.47 1.80 10.21
C ILE A 67 -8.47 2.69 10.93
N GLY A 68 -7.31 2.96 10.33
CA GLY A 68 -6.33 3.88 10.88
C GLY A 68 -6.91 5.27 11.12
N ILE A 69 -7.63 5.81 10.13
CA ILE A 69 -8.33 7.10 10.22
C ILE A 69 -9.40 7.07 11.31
N LEU A 70 -10.23 6.02 11.37
CA LEU A 70 -11.31 5.91 12.36
C LEU A 70 -10.77 5.84 13.79
N ILE A 71 -9.74 5.02 14.03
CA ILE A 71 -9.10 4.89 15.36
C ILE A 71 -8.42 6.21 15.75
N PHE A 72 -7.74 6.86 14.80
CA PHE A 72 -7.10 8.14 15.05
C PHE A 72 -8.12 9.24 15.37
N ALA A 73 -9.19 9.34 14.59
CA ALA A 73 -10.30 10.27 14.81
C ALA A 73 -10.98 10.04 16.16
N TYR A 74 -11.24 8.79 16.53
CA TYR A 74 -11.77 8.45 17.86
C TYR A 74 -10.84 8.93 18.99
N GLY A 75 -9.53 8.75 18.84
CA GLY A 75 -8.54 9.26 19.79
C GLY A 75 -8.46 10.79 19.88
N LEU A 76 -8.88 11.51 18.84
CA LEU A 76 -9.02 12.98 18.85
C LEU A 76 -10.31 13.42 19.53
N ILE A 77 -11.44 12.82 19.18
CA ILE A 77 -12.77 13.18 19.70
C ILE A 77 -12.84 12.90 21.21
N LYS A 78 -12.34 11.76 21.68
CA LYS A 78 -12.33 11.40 23.11
C LYS A 78 -11.45 12.30 23.99
N LYS A 79 -10.65 13.19 23.40
CA LYS A 79 -9.83 14.16 24.14
C LYS A 79 -10.62 15.43 24.50
N HIS A 80 -11.74 15.69 23.82
CA HIS A 80 -12.76 16.65 24.24
C HIS A 80 -13.77 15.98 25.16
#